data_AF-A0A0Q5H5N2-F1
#
_entry.id   AF-A0A0Q5H5N2-F1
#
_cell.length_a   1.000
_cell.length_b   1.000
_cell.length_c   1.000
_cell.angle_alpha   90.00
_cell.angle_beta   90.00
_cell.angle_gamma   90.00
#
_symmetry.space_group_name_H-M   'P 1'
#
loop_
_entity.id
_entity.type
_entity.pdbx_description
1 polymer ?
#
loop_
_entity_poly.entity_id
_entity_poly.type
_entity_poly.pdbx_seq_one_letter_code
_entity_poly.pdbx_strand_id
1 'polypeptide(L)'
;MQRQQAAMIGGVIAGVVTSAVMLMGRKSGVMTKTLDRDAVDWIDEKTGSREVIGDAGTSVVEFVNHLGASAAFGAGYCKIRDMAPTLSPVALGALYGTALYAVNIGAIAPVLGITKGEVEAGPRKAGERWGIHVLQAVITAVIAERLAPSLKRDLIER
;
A
#
# COMPACT_ATOMS: atom_id res chain seq x y z
N MET A 1 -8.73 14.71 16.53
CA MET A 1 -9.00 13.46 15.78
C MET A 1 -8.37 12.31 16.54
N GLN A 2 -9.02 11.14 16.63
CA GLN A 2 -8.37 9.98 17.26
C GLN A 2 -7.19 9.49 16.41
N ARG A 3 -6.11 9.02 17.04
CA ARG A 3 -4.86 8.61 16.36
C ARG A 3 -5.11 7.57 15.26
N GLN A 4 -5.93 6.56 15.54
CA GLN A 4 -6.27 5.53 14.54
C GLN A 4 -7.09 6.09 13.37
N GLN A 5 -8.04 7.00 13.62
CA GLN A 5 -8.80 7.65 12.55
C GLN A 5 -7.88 8.49 11.66
N ALA A 6 -6.95 9.26 12.24
CA ALA A 6 -5.96 10.01 11.48
C ALA A 6 -5.07 9.11 10.63
N ALA A 7 -4.66 7.96 11.17
CA ALA A 7 -3.83 7.00 10.47
C ALA A 7 -4.58 6.28 9.34
N MET A 8 -5.84 5.90 9.55
CA MET A 8 -6.70 5.34 8.50
C MET A 8 -6.96 6.36 7.37
N ILE A 9 -7.26 7.62 7.71
CA ILE A 9 -7.43 8.69 6.71
C ILE A 9 -6.13 8.92 5.94
N GLY A 10 -4.99 8.94 6.63
CA GLY A 10 -3.67 8.99 5.99
C GLY A 10 -3.44 7.80 5.04
N GLY A 11 -3.90 6.62 5.43
CA GLY A 11 -3.94 5.42 4.58
C GLY A 11 -4.76 5.62 3.32
N VAL A 12 -6.01 6.06 3.45
CA VAL A 12 -6.92 6.32 2.32
C VAL A 12 -6.34 7.36 1.35
N ILE A 13 -5.83 8.49 1.87
CA ILE A 13 -5.23 9.53 1.02
C ILE A 13 -4.00 8.98 0.29
N ALA A 14 -3.14 8.21 0.98
CA ALA A 14 -2.00 7.56 0.35
C ALA A 14 -2.43 6.56 -0.73
N GLY A 15 -3.50 5.80 -0.50
CA GLY A 15 -4.09 4.89 -1.47
C GLY A 15 -4.54 5.62 -2.74
N VAL A 16 -5.23 6.76 -2.60
CA VAL A 16 -5.62 7.60 -3.75
C VAL A 16 -4.39 8.13 -4.50
N VAL A 17 -3.40 8.67 -3.80
CA VAL A 17 -2.18 9.22 -4.42
C VAL A 17 -1.39 8.13 -5.14
N THR A 18 -1.19 6.98 -4.52
CA THR A 18 -0.44 5.88 -5.14
C THR A 18 -1.18 5.28 -6.33
N SER A 19 -2.51 5.16 -6.28
CA SER A 19 -3.32 4.79 -7.46
C SER A 19 -3.13 5.76 -8.63
N ALA A 20 -3.10 7.08 -8.35
CA ALA A 20 -2.83 8.09 -9.37
C ALA A 20 -1.40 7.96 -9.95
N VAL A 21 -0.39 7.76 -9.09
CA VAL A 21 1.00 7.53 -9.50
C VAL A 21 1.12 6.29 -10.40
N MET A 22 0.51 5.17 -10.00
CA MET A 22 0.49 3.95 -10.80
C MET A 22 -0.21 4.16 -12.14
N LEU A 23 -1.36 4.83 -12.16
CA LEU A 23 -2.09 5.13 -13.40
C LEU A 23 -1.24 5.96 -14.36
N MET A 24 -0.65 7.06 -13.88
CA MET A 24 0.18 7.95 -14.69
C MET A 24 1.47 7.27 -15.14
N GLY A 25 2.15 6.54 -14.24
CA GLY A 25 3.38 5.81 -14.54
C GLY A 25 3.18 4.76 -15.62
N ARG A 26 2.03 4.06 -15.62
CA ARG A 26 1.67 3.13 -16.71
C ARG A 26 1.40 3.87 -18.01
N LYS A 27 0.60 4.94 -17.96
CA LYS A 27 0.22 5.71 -19.16
C LYS A 27 1.43 6.33 -19.86
N SER A 28 2.47 6.69 -19.11
CA SER A 28 3.72 7.23 -19.64
C SER A 28 4.76 6.17 -20.01
N GLY A 29 4.50 4.88 -19.74
CA GLY A 29 5.46 3.79 -19.97
C GLY A 29 6.60 3.71 -18.97
N VAL A 30 6.60 4.56 -17.94
CA VAL A 30 7.60 4.55 -16.86
C VAL A 30 7.46 3.31 -15.97
N MET A 31 6.22 2.87 -15.72
CA MET A 31 5.90 1.67 -14.95
C MET A 31 5.32 0.56 -15.81
N THR A 32 5.63 -0.68 -15.45
CA THR A 32 5.05 -1.89 -16.02
C THR A 32 3.68 -2.22 -15.42
N LYS A 33 3.12 -3.39 -15.74
CA LYS A 33 1.87 -3.88 -15.15
C LYS A 33 2.02 -3.98 -13.63
N THR A 34 1.08 -3.36 -12.93
CA THR A 34 1.07 -3.23 -11.47
C THR A 34 0.44 -4.45 -10.80
N LEU A 35 0.76 -4.62 -9.52
CA LEU A 35 0.35 -5.79 -8.73
C LEU A 35 -1.16 -5.84 -8.45
N ASP A 36 -1.80 -4.69 -8.26
CA ASP A 36 -3.26 -4.54 -8.15
C ASP A 36 -3.97 -5.30 -9.29
N ARG A 37 -3.47 -5.17 -10.53
CA ARG A 37 -3.98 -5.91 -11.68
C ARG A 37 -3.65 -7.39 -11.66
N ASP A 38 -2.46 -7.77 -11.21
CA ASP A 38 -2.09 -9.20 -11.06
C ASP A 38 -3.02 -9.89 -10.04
N ALA A 39 -3.37 -9.20 -8.94
CA ALA A 39 -4.31 -9.71 -7.93
C ALA A 39 -5.74 -9.80 -8.46
N VAL A 40 -6.18 -8.82 -9.25
CA VAL A 40 -7.53 -8.79 -9.82
C VAL A 40 -7.68 -9.82 -10.92
N ASP A 41 -6.69 -9.98 -11.80
CA ASP A 41 -6.69 -11.05 -12.79
C ASP A 41 -6.72 -12.43 -12.11
N TRP A 42 -6.01 -12.60 -11.00
CA TRP A 42 -6.12 -13.81 -10.19
C TRP A 42 -7.52 -14.00 -9.59
N ILE A 43 -8.14 -12.94 -9.02
CA ILE A 43 -9.52 -13.02 -8.51
C ILE A 43 -10.47 -13.40 -9.64
N ASP A 44 -10.33 -12.77 -10.79
CA ASP A 44 -11.15 -13.02 -11.96
C ASP A 44 -11.02 -14.47 -12.43
N GLU A 45 -9.79 -14.97 -12.55
CA GLU A 45 -9.53 -16.37 -12.90
C GLU A 45 -10.21 -17.35 -11.93
N LYS A 46 -10.30 -17.01 -10.63
CA LYS A 46 -10.92 -17.87 -9.62
C LYS A 46 -12.44 -17.72 -9.49
N THR A 47 -13.00 -16.60 -9.94
CA THR A 47 -14.40 -16.24 -9.62
C THR A 47 -15.26 -15.91 -10.83
N GLY A 48 -14.67 -15.74 -12.02
CA GLY A 48 -15.36 -15.28 -13.22
C GLY A 48 -15.89 -13.84 -13.09
N SER A 49 -15.27 -13.01 -12.25
CA SER A 49 -15.79 -11.68 -11.90
C SER A 49 -16.09 -10.79 -13.11
N ARG A 50 -15.25 -10.78 -14.15
CA ARG A 50 -15.42 -9.97 -15.36
C ARG A 50 -16.66 -10.37 -16.14
N GLU A 51 -17.06 -11.64 -16.13
CA GLU A 51 -18.30 -12.09 -16.77
C GLU A 51 -19.55 -11.53 -16.07
N VAL A 52 -19.44 -11.23 -14.77
CA VAL A 52 -20.55 -10.76 -13.94
C VAL A 52 -20.63 -9.24 -13.86
N ILE A 53 -19.49 -8.57 -13.63
CA ILE A 53 -19.45 -7.11 -13.36
C ILE A 53 -18.72 -6.29 -14.43
N GLY A 54 -18.18 -6.95 -15.47
CA GLY A 54 -17.43 -6.30 -16.55
C GLY A 54 -16.11 -5.67 -16.11
N ASP A 55 -15.34 -5.15 -17.08
CA ASP A 55 -14.04 -4.54 -16.83
C ASP A 55 -14.10 -3.28 -15.95
N ALA A 56 -15.16 -2.49 -16.11
CA ALA A 56 -15.38 -1.28 -15.30
C ALA A 56 -15.67 -1.66 -13.83
N GLY A 57 -16.53 -2.64 -13.59
CA GLY A 57 -16.81 -3.13 -12.24
C GLY A 57 -15.59 -3.76 -11.59
N THR A 58 -14.83 -4.54 -12.37
CA THR A 58 -13.57 -5.17 -11.94
C THR A 58 -12.53 -4.13 -11.50
N SER A 59 -12.41 -3.02 -12.25
CA SER A 59 -11.53 -1.90 -11.90
C SER A 59 -11.99 -1.15 -10.64
N VAL A 60 -13.30 -1.07 -10.38
CA VAL A 60 -13.83 -0.50 -9.14
C VAL A 60 -13.50 -1.40 -7.95
N VAL A 61 -13.63 -2.72 -8.09
CA VAL A 61 -13.27 -3.68 -7.04
C VAL A 61 -11.77 -3.61 -6.72
N GLU A 62 -10.92 -3.54 -7.75
CA GLU A 62 -9.47 -3.33 -7.62
C GLU A 62 -9.16 -2.10 -6.76
N PHE A 63 -9.78 -0.98 -7.11
CA PHE A 63 -9.56 0.29 -6.43
C PHE A 63 -10.07 0.26 -4.98
N VAL A 64 -11.25 -0.30 -4.73
CA VAL A 64 -11.83 -0.43 -3.39
C VAL A 64 -10.98 -1.36 -2.52
N ASN A 65 -10.50 -2.47 -3.08
CA ASN A 65 -9.58 -3.37 -2.39
C ASN A 65 -8.27 -2.66 -2.02
N HIS A 66 -7.68 -1.91 -2.95
CA HIS A 66 -6.47 -1.13 -2.69
C HIS A 66 -6.68 -0.05 -1.62
N LEU A 67 -7.82 0.66 -1.66
CA LEU A 67 -8.18 1.65 -0.63
C LEU A 67 -8.41 1.01 0.74
N GLY A 68 -9.12 -0.12 0.79
CA GLY A 68 -9.38 -0.87 2.02
C GLY A 68 -8.08 -1.37 2.65
N ALA A 69 -7.20 -1.96 1.85
CA ALA A 69 -5.86 -2.37 2.27
C ALA A 69 -5.04 -1.16 2.77
N SER A 70 -5.10 -0.03 2.06
CA SER A 70 -4.39 1.20 2.45
C SER A 70 -4.89 1.75 3.80
N ALA A 71 -6.20 1.76 4.03
CA ALA A 71 -6.79 2.15 5.31
C ALA A 71 -6.36 1.21 6.45
N ALA A 72 -6.39 -0.11 6.21
CA ALA A 72 -5.97 -1.12 7.18
C ALA A 72 -4.48 -0.99 7.54
N PHE A 73 -3.60 -0.79 6.54
CA PHE A 73 -2.18 -0.52 6.78
C PHE A 73 -1.97 0.79 7.53
N GLY A 74 -2.78 1.81 7.25
CA GLY A 74 -2.83 3.05 8.02
C GLY A 74 -3.16 2.81 9.49
N ALA A 75 -4.18 2.01 9.80
CA ALA A 75 -4.50 1.67 11.19
C ALA A 75 -3.31 1.00 11.92
N GLY A 76 -2.54 0.17 11.21
CA GLY A 76 -1.31 -0.46 11.71
C GLY A 76 -0.18 0.52 12.06
N TYR A 77 -0.16 1.72 11.46
CA TYR A 77 0.90 2.71 11.68
C TYR A 77 1.04 3.13 13.14
N CYS A 78 -0.08 3.28 13.87
CA CYS A 78 -0.03 3.72 15.27
C CYS A 78 0.82 2.80 16.14
N LYS A 79 0.66 1.48 15.99
CA LYS A 79 1.40 0.48 16.75
C LYS A 79 2.89 0.50 16.41
N ILE A 80 3.21 0.62 15.12
CA ILE A 80 4.60 0.70 14.66
C ILE A 80 5.27 2.00 15.15
N ARG A 81 4.53 3.10 15.19
CA ARG A 81 4.97 4.37 15.76
C ARG A 81 5.27 4.27 17.25
N ASP A 82 4.45 3.55 18.01
CA ASP A 82 4.68 3.31 19.44
C ASP A 82 5.94 2.46 19.69
N MET A 83 6.26 1.53 18.78
CA MET A 83 7.47 0.69 18.86
C MET A 83 8.76 1.43 18.48
N ALA A 84 8.67 2.48 17.66
CA ALA A 84 9.82 3.22 17.16
C ALA A 84 9.62 4.74 17.29
N PRO A 85 9.50 5.26 18.53
CA PRO A 85 9.08 6.64 18.79
C PRO A 85 10.11 7.70 18.39
N THR A 86 11.38 7.32 18.23
CA THR A 86 12.47 8.22 17.86
C THR A 86 12.66 8.37 16.35
N LEU A 87 12.08 7.47 15.55
CA LEU A 87 12.21 7.54 14.09
C LEU A 87 11.36 8.66 13.51
N SER A 88 11.88 9.29 12.45
CA SER A 88 11.10 10.26 11.68
C SER A 88 9.95 9.55 10.95
N PRO A 89 8.86 10.26 10.61
CA PRO A 89 7.72 9.66 9.91
C PRO A 89 8.12 9.06 8.56
N VAL A 90 9.07 9.70 7.88
CA VAL A 90 9.62 9.24 6.60
C VAL A 90 10.41 7.95 6.79
N ALA A 91 11.31 7.89 7.78
CA ALA A 91 12.09 6.68 8.04
C ALA A 91 11.20 5.51 8.46
N LEU A 92 10.24 5.78 9.35
CA LEU A 92 9.29 4.79 9.83
C LEU A 92 8.37 4.29 8.70
N GLY A 93 7.85 5.20 7.89
CA GLY A 93 7.06 4.87 6.71
C GLY A 93 7.84 4.05 5.69
N ALA A 94 9.11 4.40 5.42
CA ALA A 94 9.94 3.66 4.48
C ALA A 94 10.25 2.23 4.95
N LEU A 95 10.57 2.06 6.24
CA LEU A 95 10.78 0.74 6.84
C LEU A 95 9.49 -0.09 6.83
N TYR A 96 8.37 0.52 7.22
CA TYR A 96 7.08 -0.15 7.23
C TYR A 96 6.63 -0.57 5.82
N GLY A 97 6.73 0.33 4.84
CA GLY A 97 6.44 0.01 3.44
C GLY A 97 7.34 -1.08 2.87
N THR A 98 8.62 -1.07 3.22
CA THR A 98 9.55 -2.14 2.83
C THR A 98 9.17 -3.48 3.45
N ALA A 99 8.80 -3.51 4.73
CA ALA A 99 8.32 -4.72 5.40
C ALA A 99 7.03 -5.24 4.77
N LEU A 100 6.07 -4.34 4.48
CA LEU A 100 4.83 -4.70 3.78
C LEU A 100 5.10 -5.30 2.41
N TYR A 101 6.01 -4.70 1.64
CA TYR A 101 6.45 -5.26 0.36
C TYR A 101 7.05 -6.65 0.52
N ALA A 102 8.01 -6.82 1.43
CA ALA A 102 8.70 -8.08 1.64
C ALA A 102 7.74 -9.21 2.05
N VAL A 103 6.80 -8.93 2.95
CA VAL A 103 5.83 -9.92 3.42
C VAL A 103 4.76 -10.19 2.37
N ASN A 104 4.06 -9.15 1.91
CA ASN A 104 2.91 -9.36 1.03
C ASN A 104 3.34 -9.82 -0.36
N ILE A 105 4.40 -9.24 -0.89
CA ILE A 105 4.80 -9.43 -2.29
C ILE A 105 5.93 -10.41 -2.42
N GLY A 106 6.93 -10.31 -1.54
CA GLY A 106 8.06 -11.24 -1.52
C GLY A 106 7.69 -12.65 -1.05
N ALA A 107 6.70 -12.78 -0.15
CA ALA A 107 6.36 -14.06 0.47
C ALA A 107 4.93 -14.55 0.18
N ILE A 108 3.90 -13.77 0.50
CA ILE A 108 2.51 -14.23 0.44
C ILE A 108 2.01 -14.38 -1.01
N ALA A 109 2.17 -13.35 -1.84
CA ALA A 109 1.64 -13.35 -3.21
C ALA A 109 2.18 -14.50 -4.10
N PRO A 110 3.46 -14.89 -4.02
CA PRO A 110 3.98 -16.05 -4.72
C PRO A 110 3.38 -17.37 -4.22
N VAL A 111 3.25 -17.54 -2.90
CA VAL A 111 2.68 -18.75 -2.29
C VAL A 111 1.21 -18.94 -2.71
N LEU A 112 0.46 -17.85 -2.87
CA LEU A 112 -0.92 -17.88 -3.34
C LEU A 112 -1.06 -17.99 -4.87
N GLY A 113 0.06 -18.00 -5.61
CA GLY A 113 0.06 -18.04 -7.07
C GLY A 113 -0.40 -16.73 -7.73
N ILE A 114 -0.48 -15.63 -6.98
CA ILE A 114 -0.83 -14.30 -7.51
C ILE A 114 0.32 -13.73 -8.34
N THR A 115 1.57 -14.02 -7.94
CA THR A 115 2.76 -13.66 -8.71
C THR A 115 3.69 -14.86 -8.84
N LYS A 116 4.65 -14.77 -9.76
CA LYS A 116 5.71 -15.77 -9.90
C LYS A 116 6.91 -15.54 -8.97
N GLY A 117 6.82 -14.58 -8.05
CA GLY A 117 7.94 -14.15 -7.22
C GLY A 117 8.81 -13.06 -7.83
N GLU A 118 9.54 -12.36 -6.97
CA GLU A 118 10.31 -11.17 -7.35
C GLU A 118 11.59 -11.49 -8.12
N VAL A 119 12.15 -12.70 -7.93
CA VAL A 119 13.31 -13.16 -8.71
C VAL A 119 12.94 -13.29 -10.19
N GLU A 120 11.82 -13.94 -10.50
CA GLU A 120 11.36 -14.10 -11.89
C GLU A 120 10.84 -12.78 -12.47
N ALA A 121 10.26 -11.91 -11.64
CA ALA A 121 9.81 -10.59 -12.05
C ALA A 121 10.95 -9.67 -12.53
N GLY A 122 12.17 -9.92 -12.08
CA GLY A 122 13.36 -9.13 -12.39
C GLY A 122 13.42 -7.80 -11.62
N PRO A 123 14.60 -7.15 -11.60
CA PRO A 123 14.87 -6.02 -10.70
C PRO A 123 14.00 -4.79 -10.98
N ARG A 124 13.58 -4.58 -12.24
CA ARG A 124 12.71 -3.46 -12.61
C ARG A 124 11.34 -3.57 -11.95
N LYS A 125 10.64 -4.70 -12.15
CA LYS A 125 9.29 -4.90 -11.62
C LYS A 125 9.31 -4.97 -10.08
N ALA A 126 10.35 -5.57 -9.51
CA ALA A 126 10.60 -5.56 -8.07
C ALA A 126 10.77 -4.15 -7.51
N GLY A 127 11.59 -3.33 -8.18
CA GLY A 127 11.80 -1.92 -7.81
C GLY A 127 10.52 -1.09 -7.89
N GLU A 128 9.72 -1.27 -8.94
CA GLU A 128 8.42 -0.60 -9.10
C GLU A 128 7.44 -0.97 -7.97
N ARG A 129 7.32 -2.27 -7.65
CA ARG A 129 6.43 -2.76 -6.58
C ARG A 129 6.89 -2.28 -5.21
N TRP A 130 8.18 -2.41 -4.91
CA TRP A 130 8.76 -1.91 -3.66
C TRP A 130 8.56 -0.40 -3.52
N GLY A 131 8.84 0.37 -4.58
CA GLY A 131 8.73 1.82 -4.60
C GLY A 131 7.31 2.30 -4.27
N ILE A 132 6.27 1.66 -4.82
CA ILE A 132 4.87 2.01 -4.50
C ILE A 132 4.54 1.74 -3.03
N HIS A 133 4.99 0.62 -2.46
CA HIS A 133 4.74 0.31 -1.05
C HIS A 133 5.42 1.30 -0.11
N VAL A 134 6.67 1.65 -0.41
CA VAL A 134 7.43 2.67 0.35
C VAL A 134 6.74 4.03 0.24
N LEU A 135 6.39 4.45 -0.98
CA LEU A 135 5.71 5.72 -1.21
C LEU A 135 4.38 5.80 -0.45
N GLN A 136 3.55 4.76 -0.54
CA GLN A 136 2.28 4.70 0.17
C GLN A 136 2.49 4.83 1.68
N ALA A 137 3.37 4.02 2.27
CA ALA A 137 3.59 4.02 3.72
C ALA A 137 4.19 5.34 4.23
N VAL A 138 5.09 5.97 3.46
CA VAL A 138 5.63 7.31 3.78
C VAL A 138 4.54 8.36 3.77
N ILE A 139 3.70 8.40 2.72
CA ILE A 139 2.60 9.37 2.64
C ILE A 139 1.61 9.15 3.80
N THR A 140 1.26 7.91 4.09
CA THR A 140 0.41 7.55 5.23
C THR A 140 0.99 8.09 6.53
N ALA A 141 2.27 7.81 6.81
CA ALA A 141 2.96 8.23 8.03
C ALA A 141 2.96 9.77 8.19
N VAL A 142 3.34 10.48 7.12
CA VAL A 142 3.42 11.95 7.12
C VAL A 142 2.04 12.57 7.32
N ILE A 143 1.02 12.07 6.64
CA ILE A 143 -0.35 12.60 6.78
C ILE A 143 -0.92 12.29 8.16
N ALA A 144 -0.75 11.05 8.65
CA ALA A 144 -1.24 10.65 9.97
C ALA A 144 -0.70 11.56 11.07
N GLU A 145 0.60 11.87 11.04
CA GLU A 145 1.22 12.76 12.03
C GLU A 145 0.82 14.23 11.87
N ARG A 146 0.52 14.70 10.65
CA ARG A 146 -0.03 16.03 10.44
C ARG A 146 -1.47 16.15 10.95
N LEU A 147 -2.29 15.12 10.76
CA LEU A 147 -3.70 15.11 11.17
C LEU A 147 -3.88 14.86 12.68
N ALA A 148 -2.91 14.20 13.32
CA ALA A 148 -2.90 13.98 14.77
C ALA A 148 -1.50 14.23 15.35
N PRO A 149 -1.13 15.50 15.64
CA PRO A 149 0.16 15.84 16.26
C PRO A 149 0.39 15.18 17.62
N SER A 150 -0.65 14.68 18.30
CA SER A 150 -0.53 13.87 19.52
C SER A 150 0.23 12.55 19.31
N LEU A 151 0.28 12.01 18.07
CA LEU A 151 1.20 10.92 17.70
C LEU A 151 2.68 11.26 17.94
N LYS A 152 3.01 12.55 18.04
CA LYS A 152 4.35 13.06 18.32
C LYS A 152 4.55 13.40 19.80
N ARG A 153 3.50 13.81 20.52
CA ARG A 153 3.55 14.30 21.91
C ARG A 153 3.47 13.18 22.96
N ASP A 154 2.62 12.18 22.77
CA ASP A 154 2.37 11.11 23.77
C ASP A 154 3.60 10.21 24.05
N LEU A 155 4.67 10.36 23.26
CA LEU A 155 5.91 9.57 23.33
C LEU A 155 7.10 10.33 23.91
N ILE A 156 7.03 11.67 24.01
CA ILE A 156 8.08 12.49 24.65
C ILE A 156 7.81 12.61 26.16
N GLU A 157 6.56 12.42 26.58
CA GLU A 157 6.09 12.57 27.96
C GLU A 157 5.94 11.22 28.71
N ARG A 158 6.44 10.11 28.13
CA ARG A 158 6.56 8.78 28.78
C ARG A 158 8.02 8.42 28.93
#